data_AF-A0A8G1W290-F1
#
_entry.id   AF-A0A8G1W290-F1
#
_cell.length_a   1.000
_cell.length_b   1.000
_cell.length_c   1.000
_cell.angle_alpha   90.00
_cell.angle_beta   90.00
_cell.angle_gamma   90.00
#
_symmetry.space_group_name_H-M   'P 1'
#
loop_
_entity.id
_entity.type
_entity.pdbx_description
1 polymer ?
#
loop_
_entity_poly.entity_id
_entity_poly.type
_entity_poly.pdbx_seq_one_letter_code
_entity_poly.pdbx_strand_id
1 'polypeptide(L)'
;MSTQNQPQKSYHTKATGLAAKTVADHSEDNDLKLFGSCFCPFVQRVWIALQFKGSPYQYIEVDPYKKPQSLLEVNPRGLVPALRHGDWSSHESTVLLEYLEDLNAGPPLLPPGDPKLRAHCRLWADYVNRHIVPTFYRILQEQDQEKQISHAEELRDSFNTLVGAAHPEGPFFLGDKLSFVDVQVAPWIIRLRRVLKPYRGWPDPEAGSRWGAWVDAIENDPHVAGTTSDDGLYLDSYERYAENRPNTSQLANAINSGRGLP
;
A
#
# COMPACT_ATOMS: atom_id res chain seq x y z
N MET A 1 5.99 35.71 20.37
CA MET A 1 6.27 34.39 20.98
C MET A 1 6.94 33.55 19.90
N SER A 2 8.15 33.09 20.19
CA SER A 2 9.06 32.38 19.29
C SER A 2 8.41 31.13 18.69
N THR A 3 8.22 31.12 17.37
CA THR A 3 8.01 29.91 16.58
C THR A 3 9.27 29.06 16.70
N GLN A 4 9.25 28.09 17.61
CA GLN A 4 10.24 27.03 17.60
C GLN A 4 10.12 26.32 16.26
N ASN A 5 11.10 26.53 15.38
CA ASN A 5 11.29 25.74 14.18
C ASN A 5 11.54 24.30 14.63
N GLN A 6 10.48 23.48 14.71
CA GLN A 6 10.66 22.05 14.84
C GLN A 6 11.47 21.60 13.63
N PRO A 7 12.56 20.83 13.81
CA PRO A 7 13.33 20.33 12.69
C PRO A 7 12.40 19.48 11.81
N GLN A 8 12.28 19.85 10.55
CA GLN A 8 11.48 19.14 9.55
C GLN A 8 11.91 17.66 9.55
N LYS A 9 10.96 16.73 9.77
CA LYS A 9 11.33 15.33 9.84
C LYS A 9 11.82 14.83 8.49
N SER A 10 12.96 14.15 8.50
CA SER A 10 13.42 13.36 7.35
C SER A 10 12.58 12.08 7.25
N TYR A 11 12.39 11.61 6.03
CA TYR A 11 11.79 10.30 5.77
C TYR A 11 12.84 9.22 5.91
N HIS A 12 12.39 8.01 6.24
CA HIS A 12 13.27 6.85 6.35
C HIS A 12 13.55 6.27 4.98
N THR A 13 14.79 5.83 4.77
CA THR A 13 15.24 5.17 3.52
C THR A 13 15.57 3.71 3.74
N LYS A 14 15.15 3.13 4.86
CA LYS A 14 15.35 1.72 5.22
C LYS A 14 14.15 1.24 6.03
N ALA A 15 13.72 0.01 5.77
CA ALA A 15 12.70 -0.67 6.56
C ALA A 15 13.12 -0.80 8.04
N THR A 16 12.12 -0.92 8.92
CA THR A 16 12.29 -1.20 10.36
C THR A 16 11.42 -2.39 10.77
N GLY A 17 11.47 -2.83 12.03
CA GLY A 17 10.67 -3.96 12.53
C GLY A 17 10.79 -5.24 11.70
N LEU A 18 9.65 -5.91 11.48
CA LEU A 18 9.57 -7.15 10.69
C LEU A 18 9.92 -6.92 9.22
N ALA A 19 9.56 -5.78 8.65
CA ALA A 19 9.94 -5.42 7.29
C ALA A 19 11.46 -5.39 7.11
N ALA A 20 12.23 -4.89 8.08
CA ALA A 20 13.69 -4.91 8.03
C ALA A 20 14.26 -6.34 7.97
N LYS A 21 13.66 -7.26 8.74
CA LYS A 21 14.03 -8.68 8.70
C LYS A 21 13.76 -9.26 7.31
N THR A 22 12.57 -9.01 6.75
CA THR A 22 12.23 -9.47 5.40
C THR A 22 13.17 -8.90 4.33
N VAL A 23 13.58 -7.63 4.44
CA VAL A 23 14.59 -7.06 3.53
C VAL A 23 15.92 -7.81 3.66
N ALA A 24 16.36 -8.13 4.87
CA ALA A 24 17.60 -8.88 5.09
C ALA A 24 17.52 -10.31 4.51
N ASP A 25 16.41 -11.01 4.76
CA ASP A 25 16.14 -12.38 4.27
C ASP A 25 16.06 -12.43 2.73
N HIS A 26 15.80 -11.30 2.07
CA HIS A 26 15.70 -11.15 0.62
C HIS A 26 16.77 -10.20 0.03
N SER A 27 17.93 -10.10 0.66
CA SER A 27 19.01 -9.19 0.19
C SER A 27 19.91 -9.78 -0.89
N GLU A 28 20.03 -11.12 -0.93
CA GLU A 28 20.86 -11.85 -1.88
C GLU A 28 20.37 -11.70 -3.33
N ASP A 29 21.29 -11.81 -4.27
CA ASP A 29 20.99 -11.67 -5.70
C ASP A 29 19.98 -12.73 -6.16
N ASN A 30 19.02 -12.30 -6.98
CA ASN A 30 17.98 -13.17 -7.51
C ASN A 30 17.55 -12.69 -8.91
N ASP A 31 17.09 -13.61 -9.75
CA ASP A 31 16.59 -13.27 -11.08
C ASP A 31 15.37 -12.35 -11.03
N LEU A 32 14.51 -12.54 -10.02
CA LEU A 32 13.36 -11.69 -9.72
C LEU A 32 13.74 -10.62 -8.68
N LYS A 33 13.66 -9.35 -9.05
CA LYS A 33 14.07 -8.20 -8.22
C LYS A 33 12.92 -7.22 -8.06
N LEU A 34 12.58 -6.88 -6.82
CA LEU A 34 11.64 -5.82 -6.48
C LEU A 34 12.42 -4.57 -6.05
N PHE A 35 12.34 -3.51 -6.84
CA PHE A 35 12.82 -2.18 -6.48
C PHE A 35 11.70 -1.45 -5.75
N GLY A 36 11.97 -1.11 -4.49
CA GLY A 36 10.94 -0.64 -3.57
C GLY A 36 11.43 0.41 -2.59
N SER A 37 10.47 1.05 -1.94
CA SER A 37 10.71 1.90 -0.78
C SER A 37 9.80 1.43 0.35
N CYS A 38 10.37 1.15 1.50
CA CYS A 38 9.68 0.57 2.66
C CYS A 38 8.45 1.35 3.16
N PHE A 39 8.38 2.66 2.92
CA PHE A 39 7.21 3.49 3.25
C PHE A 39 6.10 3.46 2.19
N CYS A 40 6.36 2.98 0.97
CA CYS A 40 5.44 3.09 -0.16
C CYS A 40 4.32 2.02 -0.13
N PRO A 41 3.03 2.40 -0.14
CA PRO A 41 1.93 1.44 -0.09
C PRO A 41 1.79 0.63 -1.37
N PHE A 42 2.13 1.21 -2.53
CA PHE A 42 2.08 0.50 -3.81
C PHE A 42 3.18 -0.57 -3.91
N VAL A 43 4.34 -0.31 -3.32
CA VAL A 43 5.40 -1.33 -3.17
C VAL A 43 4.91 -2.45 -2.26
N GLN A 44 4.29 -2.09 -1.14
CA GLN A 44 3.81 -3.05 -0.16
C GLN A 44 2.79 -4.04 -0.76
N ARG A 45 1.95 -3.63 -1.72
CA ARG A 45 1.09 -4.56 -2.48
C ARG A 45 1.88 -5.72 -3.09
N VAL A 46 2.89 -5.39 -3.90
CA VAL A 46 3.71 -6.37 -4.62
C VAL A 46 4.55 -7.17 -3.63
N TRP A 47 5.03 -6.52 -2.57
CA TRP A 47 5.83 -7.17 -1.54
C TRP A 47 5.02 -8.22 -0.77
N ILE A 48 3.79 -7.91 -0.37
CA ILE A 48 2.87 -8.86 0.27
C ILE A 48 2.63 -10.06 -0.66
N ALA A 49 2.37 -9.83 -1.95
CA ALA A 49 2.14 -10.92 -2.89
C ALA A 49 3.37 -11.83 -3.04
N LEU A 50 4.57 -11.26 -3.14
CA LEU A 50 5.81 -12.07 -3.20
C LEU A 50 5.99 -12.92 -1.93
N GLN A 51 5.73 -12.34 -0.76
CA GLN A 51 5.78 -13.06 0.52
C GLN A 51 4.72 -14.16 0.60
N PHE A 52 3.46 -13.86 0.29
CA PHE A 52 2.35 -14.83 0.31
C PHE A 52 2.58 -16.01 -0.64
N LYS A 53 3.14 -15.73 -1.82
CA LYS A 53 3.41 -16.76 -2.82
C LYS A 53 4.65 -17.59 -2.50
N GLY A 54 5.48 -17.14 -1.55
CA GLY A 54 6.76 -17.78 -1.22
C GLY A 54 7.75 -17.75 -2.39
N SER A 55 7.61 -16.78 -3.31
CA SER A 55 8.50 -16.65 -4.46
C SER A 55 9.90 -16.24 -3.98
N PRO A 56 10.99 -16.81 -4.52
CA PRO A 56 12.32 -16.25 -4.32
C PRO A 56 12.43 -14.92 -5.08
N TYR A 57 12.95 -13.89 -4.41
CA TYR A 57 13.20 -12.58 -5.01
C TYR A 57 14.27 -11.84 -4.19
N GLN A 58 14.88 -10.85 -4.82
CA GLN A 58 15.72 -9.84 -4.18
C GLN A 58 14.90 -8.56 -3.92
N TYR A 59 14.95 -8.03 -2.70
CA TYR A 59 14.43 -6.70 -2.39
C TYR A 59 15.54 -5.67 -2.51
N ILE A 60 15.34 -4.66 -3.37
CA ILE A 60 16.27 -3.56 -3.57
C ILE A 60 15.62 -2.28 -3.07
N GLU A 61 16.03 -1.85 -1.88
CA GLU A 61 15.61 -0.57 -1.30
C GLU A 61 16.20 0.60 -2.11
N VAL A 62 15.34 1.46 -2.62
CA VAL A 62 15.70 2.66 -3.38
C VAL A 62 14.99 3.89 -2.85
N ASP A 63 15.65 5.03 -2.94
CA ASP A 63 15.06 6.34 -2.68
C ASP A 63 14.45 6.91 -3.97
N PRO A 64 13.11 6.91 -4.13
CA PRO A 64 12.45 7.29 -5.37
C PRO A 64 12.46 8.82 -5.57
N TYR A 65 12.77 9.60 -4.51
CA TYR A 65 12.94 11.04 -4.62
C TYR A 65 14.30 11.41 -5.21
N LYS A 66 15.31 10.55 -5.05
CA LYS A 66 16.63 10.70 -5.68
C LYS A 66 16.72 10.04 -7.06
N LYS A 67 15.79 9.13 -7.38
CA LYS A 67 15.73 8.42 -8.67
C LYS A 67 17.10 7.85 -9.09
N PRO A 68 17.69 6.94 -8.30
CA PRO A 68 19.00 6.38 -8.61
C PRO A 68 19.00 5.71 -9.99
N GLN A 69 20.17 5.70 -10.65
CA GLN A 69 20.31 5.16 -12.00
C GLN A 69 19.81 3.71 -12.13
N SER A 70 20.04 2.88 -11.11
CA SER A 70 19.53 1.50 -11.06
C SER A 70 18.01 1.40 -11.12
N LEU A 71 17.27 2.37 -10.57
CA LEU A 71 15.82 2.44 -10.69
C LEU A 71 15.40 2.93 -12.08
N LEU A 72 16.10 3.93 -12.62
CA LEU A 72 15.80 4.50 -13.95
C LEU A 72 16.00 3.49 -15.08
N GLU A 73 16.94 2.56 -14.92
CA GLU A 73 17.17 1.44 -15.84
C GLU A 73 16.03 0.42 -15.86
N VAL A 74 15.22 0.34 -14.81
CA VAL A 74 14.08 -0.59 -14.68
C VAL A 74 12.76 0.13 -15.00
N ASN A 75 12.63 1.37 -14.54
CA ASN A 75 11.48 2.23 -14.77
C ASN A 75 11.96 3.66 -15.10
N PRO A 76 11.93 4.09 -16.37
CA PRO A 76 12.35 5.43 -16.78
C PRO A 76 11.61 6.58 -16.08
N ARG A 77 10.41 6.33 -15.52
CA ARG A 77 9.66 7.33 -14.72
C ARG A 77 10.32 7.61 -13.37
N GLY A 78 11.15 6.67 -12.88
CA GLY A 78 11.78 6.68 -11.56
C GLY A 78 10.77 6.48 -10.43
N LEU A 79 9.72 5.69 -10.67
CA LEU A 79 8.68 5.38 -9.68
C LEU A 79 8.82 3.95 -9.18
N VAL A 80 8.34 3.71 -7.95
CA VAL A 80 8.26 2.40 -7.32
C VAL A 80 6.79 2.00 -7.08
N PRO A 81 6.44 0.71 -7.09
CA PRO A 81 7.32 -0.44 -7.35
C PRO A 81 7.79 -0.52 -8.79
N ALA A 82 9.01 -1.03 -8.96
CA ALA A 82 9.51 -1.51 -10.25
C ALA A 82 10.04 -2.93 -10.06
N LEU A 83 9.87 -3.77 -11.08
CA LEU A 83 10.23 -5.18 -11.05
C LEU A 83 11.18 -5.48 -12.21
N ARG A 84 12.23 -6.24 -11.95
CA ARG A 84 13.06 -6.88 -12.98
C ARG A 84 12.98 -8.40 -12.83
N HIS A 85 12.82 -9.11 -13.93
CA HIS A 85 12.88 -10.57 -13.99
C HIS A 85 13.71 -10.96 -15.21
N GLY A 86 14.97 -11.36 -15.01
CA GLY A 86 15.93 -11.53 -16.09
C GLY A 86 16.19 -10.24 -16.86
N ASP A 87 15.98 -10.28 -18.18
CA ASP A 87 16.13 -9.15 -19.09
C ASP A 87 14.88 -8.26 -19.19
N TRP A 88 13.76 -8.70 -18.61
CA TRP A 88 12.50 -7.98 -18.64
C TRP A 88 12.31 -7.11 -17.39
N SER A 89 11.69 -5.95 -17.58
CA SER A 89 11.31 -5.07 -16.47
C SER A 89 9.94 -4.44 -16.69
N SER A 90 9.24 -4.19 -15.58
CA SER A 90 7.94 -3.53 -15.58
C SER A 90 7.70 -2.74 -14.29
N HIS A 91 6.60 -2.02 -14.25
CA HIS A 91 6.17 -1.19 -13.13
C HIS A 91 4.64 -1.18 -13.06
N GLU A 92 4.07 -0.37 -12.16
CA GLU A 92 2.66 -0.33 -11.78
C GLU A 92 2.24 -1.50 -10.89
N SER A 93 1.94 -1.20 -9.62
CA SER A 93 1.65 -2.24 -8.61
C SER A 93 0.55 -3.22 -9.02
N THR A 94 -0.50 -2.75 -9.72
CA THR A 94 -1.61 -3.60 -10.19
C THR A 94 -1.19 -4.51 -11.33
N VAL A 95 -0.39 -4.01 -12.27
CA VAL A 95 0.16 -4.80 -13.38
C VAL A 95 1.14 -5.85 -12.86
N LEU A 96 1.99 -5.47 -11.90
CA LEU A 96 2.92 -6.40 -11.27
C LEU A 96 2.21 -7.51 -10.50
N LEU A 97 1.09 -7.21 -9.83
CA LEU A 97 0.28 -8.25 -9.17
C LEU A 97 -0.33 -9.25 -10.16
N GLU A 98 -0.83 -8.79 -11.31
CA GLU A 98 -1.32 -9.69 -12.38
C GLU A 98 -0.18 -10.55 -12.94
N TYR A 99 0.99 -9.95 -13.18
CA TYR A 99 2.17 -10.68 -13.62
C TYR A 99 2.56 -11.80 -12.65
N LEU A 100 2.57 -11.51 -11.34
CA LEU A 100 2.86 -12.54 -10.33
C LEU A 100 1.81 -13.66 -10.31
N GLU A 101 0.55 -13.35 -10.60
CA GLU A 101 -0.49 -14.39 -10.77
C GLU A 101 -0.27 -15.22 -12.05
N ASP A 102 0.16 -14.60 -13.15
CA ASP A 102 0.45 -15.28 -14.42
C ASP A 102 1.68 -16.19 -14.37
N LEU A 103 2.65 -15.91 -13.48
CA LEU A 103 3.74 -16.84 -13.19
C LEU A 103 3.25 -18.19 -12.63
N ASN A 104 2.03 -18.22 -12.08
CA ASN A 104 1.39 -19.41 -11.52
C ASN A 104 2.29 -20.15 -10.49
N ALA A 105 3.09 -19.37 -9.75
CA ALA A 105 3.99 -19.85 -8.71
C ALA A 105 3.36 -19.66 -7.32
N GLY A 106 3.48 -20.66 -6.45
CA GLY A 106 2.92 -20.62 -5.10
C GLY A 106 1.39 -20.57 -5.04
N PRO A 107 0.82 -20.30 -3.86
CA PRO A 107 -0.63 -20.13 -3.70
C PRO A 107 -1.19 -18.98 -4.58
N PRO A 108 -2.37 -19.16 -5.20
CA PRO A 108 -2.98 -18.11 -6.00
C PRO A 108 -3.72 -17.10 -5.11
N LEU A 109 -3.60 -15.80 -5.42
CA LEU A 109 -4.38 -14.74 -4.78
C LEU A 109 -5.75 -14.57 -5.44
N LEU A 110 -5.84 -14.90 -6.73
CA LEU A 110 -7.09 -14.94 -7.48
C LEU A 110 -7.69 -16.36 -7.49
N PRO A 111 -9.02 -16.51 -7.51
CA PRO A 111 -9.66 -17.81 -7.62
C PRO A 111 -9.18 -18.62 -8.84
N PRO A 112 -8.70 -19.86 -8.67
CA PRO A 112 -8.27 -20.69 -9.79
C PRO A 112 -9.48 -21.18 -10.60
N GLY A 113 -9.39 -21.06 -11.93
CA GLY A 113 -10.40 -21.62 -12.85
C GLY A 113 -11.77 -20.92 -12.87
N ASP A 114 -12.01 -19.90 -12.04
CA ASP A 114 -13.28 -19.16 -12.03
C ASP A 114 -13.13 -17.77 -12.68
N PRO A 115 -13.44 -17.61 -13.97
CA PRO A 115 -13.30 -16.32 -14.65
C PRO A 115 -14.23 -15.23 -14.08
N LYS A 116 -15.41 -15.60 -13.55
CA LYS A 116 -16.37 -14.63 -13.00
C LYS A 116 -15.89 -14.09 -11.67
N LEU A 117 -15.44 -14.97 -10.77
CA LEU A 117 -14.94 -14.54 -9.47
C LEU A 117 -13.60 -13.80 -9.61
N ARG A 118 -12.75 -14.18 -10.58
CA ARG A 118 -11.56 -13.40 -10.95
C ARG A 118 -11.93 -11.99 -11.45
N ALA A 119 -12.94 -11.86 -12.31
CA ALA A 119 -13.43 -10.55 -12.75
C ALA A 119 -14.00 -9.73 -11.58
N HIS A 120 -14.70 -10.38 -10.65
CA HIS A 120 -15.21 -9.76 -9.43
C HIS A 120 -14.06 -9.20 -8.55
N CYS A 121 -12.98 -9.96 -8.38
CA CYS A 121 -11.80 -9.47 -7.65
C CYS A 121 -11.18 -8.24 -8.33
N ARG A 122 -11.07 -8.25 -9.66
CA ARG A 122 -10.52 -7.12 -10.43
C ARG A 122 -11.40 -5.88 -10.34
N LEU A 123 -12.72 -6.04 -10.32
CA LEU A 123 -13.66 -4.94 -10.10
C LEU A 123 -13.41 -4.26 -8.75
N TRP A 124 -13.25 -5.03 -7.69
CA TRP A 124 -12.99 -4.46 -6.36
C TRP A 124 -11.57 -3.93 -6.18
N ALA A 125 -10.58 -4.50 -6.87
CA ALA A 125 -9.26 -3.90 -6.98
C ALA A 125 -9.31 -2.52 -7.67
N ASP A 126 -10.08 -2.38 -8.75
CA ASP A 126 -10.32 -1.10 -9.41
C ASP A 126 -11.07 -0.12 -8.49
N TYR A 127 -12.09 -0.59 -7.77
CA TYR A 127 -12.81 0.20 -6.76
C TYR A 127 -11.86 0.78 -5.70
N VAL A 128 -10.96 -0.04 -5.14
CA VAL A 128 -9.94 0.42 -4.19
C VAL A 128 -9.11 1.55 -4.80
N ASN A 129 -8.63 1.38 -6.04
CA ASN A 129 -7.80 2.38 -6.72
C ASN A 129 -8.55 3.68 -7.06
N ARG A 130 -9.86 3.62 -7.30
CA ARG A 130 -10.66 4.80 -7.67
C ARG A 130 -11.24 5.55 -6.47
N HIS A 131 -11.58 4.85 -5.40
CA HIS A 131 -12.35 5.42 -4.28
C HIS A 131 -11.54 5.49 -2.98
N ILE A 132 -10.84 4.43 -2.61
CA ILE A 132 -10.11 4.39 -1.33
C ILE A 132 -8.79 5.14 -1.42
N VAL A 133 -7.96 4.82 -2.43
CA VAL A 133 -6.63 5.41 -2.55
C VAL A 133 -6.69 6.95 -2.68
N PRO A 134 -7.47 7.54 -3.61
CA PRO A 134 -7.47 8.98 -3.77
C PRO A 134 -8.05 9.70 -2.56
N THR A 135 -9.12 9.17 -1.96
CA THR A 135 -9.78 9.77 -0.80
C THR A 135 -8.88 9.73 0.44
N PHE A 136 -8.14 8.64 0.67
CA PHE A 136 -7.13 8.59 1.73
C PHE A 136 -6.15 9.77 1.64
N TYR A 137 -5.59 10.02 0.46
CA TYR A 137 -4.62 11.11 0.27
C TYR A 137 -5.28 12.49 0.27
N ARG A 138 -6.54 12.60 -0.12
CA ARG A 138 -7.29 13.85 -0.04
C ARG A 138 -7.52 14.25 1.42
N ILE A 139 -7.95 13.33 2.29
CA ILE A 139 -8.07 13.59 3.74
C ILE A 139 -6.71 13.96 4.32
N LEU A 140 -5.67 13.18 3.97
CA LEU A 140 -4.35 13.39 4.53
C LEU A 140 -3.76 14.74 4.14
N GLN A 141 -3.98 15.22 2.91
CA GLN A 141 -3.44 16.51 2.44
C GLN A 141 -4.33 17.70 2.78
N GLU A 142 -5.62 17.48 3.08
CA GLU A 142 -6.53 18.56 3.40
C GLU A 142 -6.10 19.28 4.69
N GLN A 143 -6.12 20.61 4.66
CA GLN A 143 -5.75 21.49 5.77
C GLN A 143 -6.98 22.13 6.42
N ASP A 144 -8.10 22.17 5.71
CA ASP A 144 -9.40 22.62 6.21
C ASP A 144 -10.10 21.52 7.03
N GLN A 145 -10.44 21.81 8.28
CA GLN A 145 -10.99 20.81 9.20
C GLN A 145 -12.39 20.32 8.79
N GLU A 146 -13.25 21.19 8.24
CA GLU A 146 -14.60 20.79 7.83
C GLU A 146 -14.53 19.84 6.63
N LYS A 147 -13.64 20.13 5.67
CA LYS A 147 -13.38 19.24 4.54
C LYS A 147 -12.71 17.93 4.96
N GLN A 148 -11.81 17.94 5.95
CA GLN A 148 -11.25 16.70 6.51
C GLN A 148 -12.36 15.78 7.02
N ILE A 149 -13.37 16.31 7.73
CA ILE A 149 -14.51 15.53 8.24
C ILE A 149 -15.31 14.95 7.07
N SER A 150 -15.71 15.79 6.10
CA SER A 150 -16.47 15.34 4.92
C SER A 150 -15.73 14.26 4.13
N HIS A 151 -14.43 14.41 3.92
CA HIS A 151 -13.64 13.41 3.21
C HIS A 151 -13.47 12.12 4.01
N ALA A 152 -13.40 12.21 5.35
CA ALA A 152 -13.34 11.04 6.22
C ALA A 152 -14.66 10.24 6.21
N GLU A 153 -15.81 10.92 6.13
CA GLU A 153 -17.10 10.27 5.91
C GLU A 153 -17.14 9.54 4.57
N GLU A 154 -16.67 10.18 3.49
CA GLU A 154 -16.61 9.55 2.17
C GLU A 154 -15.68 8.31 2.14
N LEU A 155 -14.55 8.36 2.84
CA LEU A 155 -13.67 7.19 2.97
C LEU A 155 -14.34 6.06 3.75
N ARG A 156 -15.08 6.41 4.81
CA ARG A 156 -15.83 5.43 5.60
C ARG A 156 -16.91 4.75 4.76
N ASP A 157 -17.65 5.52 3.97
CA ASP A 157 -18.65 4.99 3.04
C ASP A 157 -18.01 4.10 1.96
N SER A 158 -16.81 4.46 1.50
CA SER A 158 -16.05 3.65 0.54
C SER A 158 -15.63 2.30 1.15
N PHE A 159 -15.16 2.30 2.39
CA PHE A 159 -14.85 1.05 3.11
C PHE A 159 -16.12 0.25 3.42
N ASN A 160 -17.22 0.87 3.82
CA ASN A 160 -18.50 0.20 4.06
C ASN A 160 -19.00 -0.51 2.79
N THR A 161 -18.87 0.15 1.63
CA THR A 161 -19.21 -0.44 0.33
C THR A 161 -18.34 -1.66 0.03
N LEU A 162 -17.02 -1.57 0.27
CA LEU A 162 -16.10 -2.68 0.07
C LEU A 162 -16.37 -3.84 1.04
N VAL A 163 -16.66 -3.55 2.31
CA VAL A 163 -17.04 -4.53 3.34
C VAL A 163 -18.35 -5.24 2.98
N GLY A 164 -19.34 -4.49 2.48
CA GLY A 164 -20.62 -5.07 2.04
C GLY A 164 -20.51 -6.01 0.85
N ALA A 165 -19.41 -5.95 0.10
CA ALA A 165 -19.11 -6.86 -0.99
C ALA A 165 -18.19 -8.03 -0.59
N ALA A 166 -17.54 -7.94 0.57
CA ALA A 166 -16.71 -9.01 1.10
C ALA A 166 -17.57 -10.18 1.61
N HIS A 167 -16.94 -11.34 1.79
CA HIS A 167 -17.56 -12.50 2.39
C HIS A 167 -18.10 -12.15 3.80
N PRO A 168 -19.37 -12.46 4.11
CA PRO A 168 -20.04 -12.01 5.34
C PRO A 168 -19.40 -12.57 6.61
N GLU A 169 -18.90 -13.81 6.57
CA GLU A 169 -18.22 -14.44 7.71
C GLU A 169 -16.70 -14.22 7.69
N GLY A 170 -16.15 -13.75 6.56
CA GLY A 170 -14.73 -13.45 6.44
C GLY A 170 -13.78 -14.57 6.88
N PRO A 171 -12.57 -14.24 7.39
CA PRO A 171 -12.13 -12.90 7.78
C PRO A 171 -11.64 -12.01 6.62
N PHE A 172 -11.22 -12.57 5.49
CA PHE A 172 -10.73 -11.85 4.30
C PHE A 172 -11.83 -11.60 3.26
N PHE A 173 -11.51 -10.90 2.16
CA PHE A 173 -12.50 -10.47 1.17
C PHE A 173 -13.29 -11.64 0.55
N LEU A 174 -12.61 -12.75 0.21
CA LEU A 174 -13.25 -13.95 -0.35
C LEU A 174 -13.59 -15.02 0.71
N GLY A 175 -13.40 -14.73 2.00
CA GLY A 175 -13.62 -15.68 3.10
C GLY A 175 -12.33 -16.01 3.85
N ASP A 176 -11.95 -17.28 3.89
CA ASP A 176 -10.93 -17.77 4.84
C ASP A 176 -9.48 -17.38 4.53
N LYS A 177 -9.17 -16.99 3.29
CA LYS A 177 -7.79 -16.80 2.82
C LYS A 177 -7.56 -15.42 2.25
N LEU A 178 -6.35 -14.89 2.47
CA LEU A 178 -5.86 -13.69 1.83
C LEU A 178 -6.02 -13.80 0.31
N SER A 179 -6.68 -12.81 -0.29
CA SER A 179 -6.99 -12.77 -1.72
C SER A 179 -6.39 -11.55 -2.41
N PHE A 180 -6.56 -11.49 -3.73
CA PHE A 180 -6.12 -10.38 -4.55
C PHE A 180 -6.69 -9.03 -4.07
N VAL A 181 -7.95 -8.98 -3.63
CA VAL A 181 -8.58 -7.73 -3.15
C VAL A 181 -7.97 -7.29 -1.82
N ASP A 182 -7.69 -8.25 -0.92
CA ASP A 182 -7.05 -7.99 0.36
C ASP A 182 -5.67 -7.35 0.17
N VAL A 183 -4.85 -7.92 -0.72
CA VAL A 183 -3.51 -7.37 -1.05
C VAL A 183 -3.62 -5.96 -1.64
N GLN A 184 -4.65 -5.66 -2.42
CA GLN A 184 -4.87 -4.34 -3.01
C GLN A 184 -5.17 -3.26 -1.97
N VAL A 185 -5.84 -3.60 -0.86
CA VAL A 185 -6.30 -2.63 0.15
C VAL A 185 -5.48 -2.65 1.44
N ALA A 186 -4.80 -3.75 1.76
CA ALA A 186 -4.04 -3.94 2.99
C ALA A 186 -3.08 -2.78 3.34
N PRO A 187 -2.29 -2.22 2.39
CA PRO A 187 -1.41 -1.10 2.71
C PRO A 187 -2.15 0.14 3.23
N TRP A 188 -3.38 0.40 2.76
CA TRP A 188 -4.18 1.52 3.26
C TRP A 188 -4.84 1.20 4.59
N ILE A 189 -5.29 -0.04 4.81
CA ILE A 189 -5.80 -0.50 6.11
C ILE A 189 -4.76 -0.25 7.21
N ILE A 190 -3.52 -0.71 7.01
CA ILE A 190 -2.40 -0.51 7.94
C ILE A 190 -2.18 0.99 8.24
N ARG A 191 -2.33 1.84 7.22
CA ARG A 191 -2.11 3.29 7.31
C ARG A 191 -3.29 4.05 7.88
N LEU A 192 -4.48 3.44 8.03
CA LEU A 192 -5.56 4.06 8.79
C LEU A 192 -5.12 4.30 10.24
N ARG A 193 -4.57 3.27 10.88
CA ARG A 193 -4.05 3.37 12.26
C ARG A 193 -2.71 4.10 12.36
N ARG A 194 -1.79 3.87 11.41
CA ARG A 194 -0.42 4.40 11.51
C ARG A 194 -0.24 5.80 10.94
N VAL A 195 -1.16 6.27 10.11
CA VAL A 195 -1.06 7.58 9.43
C VAL A 195 -2.32 8.41 9.67
N LEU A 196 -3.50 7.98 9.25
CA LEU A 196 -4.70 8.83 9.38
C LEU A 196 -5.12 9.04 10.84
N LYS A 197 -4.97 8.06 11.73
CA LYS A 197 -5.26 8.24 13.15
C LYS A 197 -4.40 9.33 13.79
N PRO A 198 -3.05 9.28 13.74
CA PRO A 198 -2.22 10.32 14.34
C PRO A 198 -2.36 11.69 13.66
N TYR A 199 -2.58 11.75 12.34
CA TYR A 199 -2.64 13.04 11.63
C TYR A 199 -4.04 13.64 11.52
N ARG A 200 -5.10 12.83 11.54
CA ARG A 200 -6.47 13.23 11.21
C ARG A 200 -7.54 12.60 12.12
N GLY A 201 -7.14 11.90 13.19
CA GLY A 201 -8.08 11.37 14.18
C GLY A 201 -8.97 10.23 13.67
N TRP A 202 -8.52 9.47 12.67
CA TRP A 202 -9.28 8.31 12.19
C TRP A 202 -9.60 7.31 13.31
N PRO A 203 -10.86 6.87 13.46
CA PRO A 203 -11.29 6.04 14.58
C PRO A 203 -10.78 4.59 14.46
N ASP A 204 -10.71 3.91 15.60
CA ASP A 204 -10.52 2.46 15.62
C ASP A 204 -11.79 1.76 15.07
N PRO A 205 -11.65 0.56 14.47
CA PRO A 205 -12.80 -0.24 14.09
C PRO A 205 -13.70 -0.55 15.28
N GLU A 206 -15.02 -0.61 15.05
CA GLU A 206 -15.97 -1.07 16.05
C GLU A 206 -15.69 -2.54 16.40
N ALA A 207 -15.56 -2.83 17.71
CA ALA A 207 -15.29 -4.16 18.20
C ALA A 207 -16.39 -5.16 17.78
N GLY A 208 -15.99 -6.31 17.24
CA GLY A 208 -16.92 -7.34 16.76
C GLY A 208 -17.58 -7.03 15.41
N SER A 209 -17.30 -5.88 14.78
CA SER A 209 -17.79 -5.59 13.44
C SER A 209 -17.04 -6.42 12.37
N ARG A 210 -17.70 -6.64 11.22
CA ARG A 210 -17.07 -7.30 10.06
C ARG A 210 -15.82 -6.56 9.59
N TRP A 211 -15.85 -5.23 9.64
CA TRP A 211 -14.71 -4.36 9.35
C TRP A 211 -13.56 -4.58 10.34
N GLY A 212 -13.85 -4.61 11.64
CA GLY A 212 -12.86 -4.91 12.68
C GLY A 212 -12.20 -6.28 12.45
N ALA A 213 -13.00 -7.32 12.21
CA ALA A 213 -12.47 -8.65 11.90
C ALA A 213 -11.57 -8.68 10.65
N TRP A 214 -11.89 -7.86 9.63
CA TRP A 214 -11.05 -7.74 8.44
C TRP A 214 -9.74 -7.00 8.73
N VAL A 215 -9.81 -5.88 9.44
CA VAL A 215 -8.62 -5.10 9.85
C VAL A 215 -7.69 -5.98 10.67
N ASP A 216 -8.22 -6.73 11.64
CA ASP A 216 -7.45 -7.65 12.48
C ASP A 216 -6.81 -8.76 11.65
N ALA A 217 -7.53 -9.33 10.69
CA ALA A 217 -6.97 -10.37 9.82
C ALA A 217 -5.86 -9.85 8.90
N ILE A 218 -6.01 -8.63 8.38
CA ILE A 218 -4.96 -7.96 7.60
C ILE A 218 -3.74 -7.64 8.46
N GLU A 219 -3.91 -7.01 9.63
CA GLU A 219 -2.78 -6.63 10.49
C GLU A 219 -2.04 -7.84 11.07
N ASN A 220 -2.74 -8.97 11.30
CA ASN A 220 -2.16 -10.19 11.86
C ASN A 220 -1.70 -11.21 10.80
N ASP A 221 -1.98 -11.00 9.51
CA ASP A 221 -1.46 -11.88 8.46
C ASP A 221 0.08 -11.78 8.42
N PRO A 222 0.82 -12.90 8.49
CA PRO A 222 2.27 -12.88 8.60
C PRO A 222 2.97 -12.25 7.38
N HIS A 223 2.38 -12.32 6.19
CA HIS A 223 2.94 -11.73 4.97
C HIS A 223 2.72 -10.21 4.96
N VAL A 224 1.58 -9.75 5.48
CA VAL A 224 1.31 -8.32 5.68
C VAL A 224 2.21 -7.75 6.78
N ALA A 225 2.28 -8.41 7.93
CA ALA A 225 3.14 -8.03 9.05
C ALA A 225 4.63 -8.03 8.63
N GLY A 226 5.06 -9.03 7.87
CA GLY A 226 6.42 -9.15 7.34
C GLY A 226 6.83 -8.04 6.37
N THR A 227 5.88 -7.28 5.83
CA THR A 227 6.15 -6.13 4.96
C THR A 227 5.82 -4.78 5.61
N THR A 228 5.51 -4.80 6.91
CA THR A 228 5.14 -3.62 7.70
C THR A 228 6.29 -3.21 8.61
N SER A 229 6.70 -1.95 8.50
CA SER A 229 7.72 -1.32 9.34
C SER A 229 7.14 -0.87 10.68
N ASP A 230 7.98 -0.36 11.58
CA ASP A 230 7.51 0.21 12.84
C ASP A 230 6.76 1.54 12.61
N ASP A 231 5.85 1.90 13.52
CA ASP A 231 4.95 3.05 13.39
C ASP A 231 5.68 4.37 13.13
N GLY A 232 6.86 4.56 13.74
CA GLY A 232 7.70 5.75 13.55
C GLY A 232 8.09 5.98 12.09
N LEU A 233 8.33 4.91 11.33
CA LEU A 233 8.68 5.02 9.91
C LEU A 233 7.56 5.67 9.11
N TYR A 234 6.32 5.26 9.37
CA TYR A 234 5.15 5.78 8.68
C TYR A 234 4.82 7.20 9.14
N LEU A 235 4.89 7.45 10.45
CA LEU A 235 4.67 8.78 11.01
C LEU A 235 5.58 9.80 10.32
N ASP A 236 6.89 9.53 10.26
CA ASP A 236 7.85 10.47 9.69
C ASP A 236 7.74 10.59 8.16
N SER A 237 7.52 9.48 7.45
CA SER A 237 7.43 9.48 5.98
C SER A 237 6.19 10.19 5.44
N TYR A 238 5.09 10.17 6.19
CA TYR A 238 3.81 10.77 5.79
C TYR A 238 3.60 12.22 6.26
N GLU A 239 4.48 12.76 7.11
CA GLU A 239 4.39 14.15 7.61
C GLU A 239 4.26 15.17 6.47
N ARG A 240 5.08 15.01 5.41
CA ARG A 240 5.03 15.91 4.24
C ARG A 240 3.68 15.93 3.52
N TYR A 241 2.98 14.78 3.52
CA TYR A 241 1.64 14.67 2.95
C TYR A 241 0.65 15.34 3.89
N ALA A 242 0.76 15.08 5.19
CA ALA A 242 -0.09 15.67 6.23
C ALA A 242 -0.03 17.21 6.26
N GLU A 243 1.13 17.79 5.98
CA GLU A 243 1.33 19.24 5.87
C GLU A 243 1.10 19.80 4.45
N ASN A 244 0.71 18.95 3.50
CA ASN A 244 0.52 19.30 2.10
C ASN A 244 1.70 20.09 1.49
N ARG A 245 2.93 19.66 1.80
CA ARG A 245 4.14 20.36 1.33
C ARG A 245 4.23 20.26 -0.19
N PRO A 246 4.64 21.32 -0.90
CA PRO A 246 4.83 21.27 -2.34
C PRO A 246 5.88 20.23 -2.72
N ASN A 247 5.73 19.62 -3.90
CA ASN A 247 6.66 18.60 -4.43
C ASN A 247 6.81 17.35 -3.54
N THR A 248 5.80 17.05 -2.72
CA THR A 248 5.77 15.87 -1.85
C THR A 248 5.92 14.56 -2.62
N SER A 249 5.16 14.38 -3.70
CA SER A 249 5.30 13.29 -4.67
C SER A 249 4.45 13.55 -5.92
N GLN A 250 4.62 12.76 -6.97
CA GLN A 250 3.73 12.82 -8.15
C GLN A 250 2.26 12.54 -7.77
N LEU A 251 2.03 11.61 -6.84
CA LEU A 251 0.70 11.29 -6.32
C LEU A 251 0.07 12.48 -5.59
N ALA A 252 0.80 13.10 -4.67
CA ALA A 252 0.33 14.29 -3.96
C ALA A 252 -0.09 15.39 -4.94
N ASN A 253 0.79 15.68 -5.91
CA ASN A 253 0.54 16.66 -6.95
C ASN A 253 -0.70 16.31 -7.82
N ALA A 254 -0.89 15.03 -8.14
CA ALA A 254 -2.05 14.57 -8.89
C ALA A 254 -3.36 14.83 -8.13
N ILE A 255 -3.43 14.42 -6.86
CA ILE A 255 -4.59 14.64 -5.98
C ILE A 255 -4.90 16.12 -5.83
N ASN A 256 -3.90 16.96 -5.55
CA ASN A 256 -4.07 18.41 -5.42
C ASN A 256 -4.58 19.07 -6.71
N SER A 257 -4.25 18.50 -7.87
CA SER A 257 -4.71 19.00 -9.18
C SER A 257 -6.03 18.39 -9.66
N GLY A 258 -6.68 17.53 -8.85
CA GLY A 258 -7.89 16.81 -9.25
C GLY A 258 -7.67 15.79 -10.38
N ARG A 259 -6.42 15.38 -10.63
CA ARG A 259 -6.06 14.35 -11.62
C ARG A 259 -6.09 12.96 -10.99
N GLY A 260 -6.27 11.94 -11.82
CA GLY A 260 -6.19 10.54 -11.40
C GLY A 260 -4.79 10.15 -10.88
N LEU A 261 -4.70 8.97 -10.26
CA LEU A 261 -3.43 8.41 -9.79
C LEU A 261 -2.40 8.38 -10.94
N PRO A 262 -1.15 8.83 -10.69
CA PRO A 262 -0.10 8.87 -11.71
C PRO A 262 0.38 7.48 -12.10
#